data_AF-A0A8J8PDK2-F1
#
_entry.id   AF-A0A8J8PDK2-F1
#
_cell.length_a   1.000
_cell.length_b   1.000
_cell.length_c   1.000
_cell.angle_alpha   90.00
_cell.angle_beta   90.00
_cell.angle_gamma   90.00
#
_symmetry.space_group_name_H-M   'P 1'
#
loop_
_entity.id
_entity.type
_entity.pdbx_description
1 polymer ?
#
loop_
_entity_poly.entity_id
_entity_poly.type
_entity_poly.pdbx_seq_one_letter_code
_entity_poly.pdbx_strand_id
1 'polypeptide(L)'
;MRINGLNKSDSEILAAVLDCIPVETDDNGIEFLKKDTAGSSEFDGEGLFKRTFSQMTSSKIKMKTATAYKLMSLMGDTGESKNSIIRKMLSPAIEAKIEAYSPMISPDKLEILKFVLNEWTKTTSNADSDYPEACRAKVAPMPVMKITLDENNVPDEYILCTREFIKCLFQLNNIINNRPKYSQETIDEYWDEISPDSGIFSSELCPYLKKLSIQLFNPCYSFSIKRVDDVLYDQVAEMLLLESRKGNIMNCTVRVYGASAEDETSMQEIKSIESEILEGTIIPQDVSPEGLAHIQKLLKTINKLNIDMKFPSDDFLCFLNFDVTLDDESFMIDGVEVKEDNKEKISEIIRIRLIELSQKICCNAHIRSEEETCKRIQEILNISEEDLDEEVISELMELNCISDLYRSINSYCTAVCNEIVRYVLGMREMSFTIPNILLTILNCILLEKSADEILSEYMRYEL
;
A
#
# COMPACT_ATOMS: atom_id res chain seq x y z
N MET A 1 13.33 6.03 -44.02
CA MET A 1 12.23 6.15 -43.01
C MET A 1 12.82 6.83 -41.79
N ARG A 2 12.10 7.67 -41.07
CA ARG A 2 12.63 8.37 -39.89
C ARG A 2 11.76 8.13 -38.66
N ILE A 3 12.38 7.85 -37.52
CA ILE A 3 11.72 7.64 -36.23
C ILE A 3 12.45 8.44 -35.15
N ASN A 4 11.71 9.15 -34.31
CA ASN A 4 12.26 9.93 -33.20
C ASN A 4 11.99 9.20 -31.88
N GLY A 5 12.96 9.23 -30.95
CA GLY A 5 12.78 8.68 -29.60
C GLY A 5 13.02 7.16 -29.45
N LEU A 6 13.47 6.49 -30.51
CA LEU A 6 13.86 5.09 -30.44
C LEU A 6 15.28 4.99 -29.84
N ASN A 7 15.47 4.11 -28.85
CA ASN A 7 16.81 3.92 -28.27
C ASN A 7 17.74 3.19 -29.27
N LYS A 8 19.05 3.23 -29.01
CA LYS A 8 20.06 2.63 -29.90
C LYS A 8 19.81 1.15 -30.19
N SER A 9 19.50 0.35 -29.16
CA SER A 9 19.28 -1.09 -29.31
C SER A 9 18.06 -1.40 -30.18
N ASP A 10 16.94 -0.73 -29.92
CA ASP A 10 15.72 -0.89 -30.71
C ASP A 10 15.93 -0.43 -32.15
N SER A 11 16.75 0.58 -32.36
CA SER A 11 17.07 1.08 -33.70
C SER A 11 17.92 0.11 -34.51
N GLU A 12 18.91 -0.53 -33.88
CA GLU A 12 19.70 -1.59 -34.51
C GLU A 12 18.81 -2.82 -34.83
N ILE A 13 17.94 -3.23 -33.91
CA ILE A 13 17.02 -4.36 -34.13
C ILE A 13 16.03 -4.04 -35.25
N LEU A 14 15.45 -2.83 -35.27
CA LEU A 14 14.53 -2.43 -36.32
C LEU A 14 15.24 -2.33 -37.68
N ALA A 15 16.46 -1.81 -37.73
CA ALA A 15 17.24 -1.78 -38.96
C ALA A 15 17.54 -3.18 -39.51
N ALA A 16 17.81 -4.15 -38.63
CA ALA A 16 17.98 -5.56 -38.98
C ALA A 16 16.69 -6.20 -39.55
N VAL A 17 15.52 -5.76 -39.06
CA VAL A 17 14.21 -6.16 -39.59
C VAL A 17 13.94 -5.55 -40.96
N LEU A 18 14.20 -4.26 -41.12
CA LEU A 18 13.90 -3.48 -42.33
C LEU A 18 14.97 -3.58 -43.44
N ASP A 19 16.00 -4.42 -43.26
CA ASP A 19 17.15 -4.51 -44.17
C ASP A 19 17.83 -3.15 -44.46
N CYS A 20 17.83 -2.28 -43.45
CA CYS A 20 18.35 -0.91 -43.51
C CYS A 20 19.59 -0.73 -42.61
N ILE A 21 20.17 0.46 -42.66
CA ILE A 21 21.20 0.95 -41.73
C ILE A 21 20.58 2.11 -40.93
N PRO A 22 20.65 2.09 -39.59
CA PRO A 22 20.20 3.20 -38.78
C PRO A 22 21.30 4.28 -38.73
N VAL A 23 20.93 5.53 -39.03
CA VAL A 23 21.81 6.70 -38.98
C VAL A 23 21.21 7.72 -38.03
N GLU A 24 21.97 8.11 -37.02
CA GLU A 24 21.55 9.13 -36.05
C GLU A 24 21.59 10.51 -36.72
N THR A 25 20.53 11.29 -36.55
CA THR A 25 20.40 12.66 -37.10
C THR A 25 20.67 13.71 -36.02
N ASP A 26 21.03 14.93 -36.43
CA ASP A 26 21.47 16.02 -35.54
C ASP A 26 20.45 16.44 -34.45
N ASP A 27 19.20 16.01 -34.55
CA ASP A 27 18.10 16.26 -33.62
C ASP A 27 17.70 15.03 -32.78
N ASN A 28 18.60 14.05 -32.62
CA ASN A 28 18.38 12.78 -31.94
C ASN A 28 17.28 11.89 -32.56
N GLY A 29 16.94 12.14 -33.83
CA GLY A 29 16.15 11.23 -34.65
C GLY A 29 17.02 10.11 -35.24
N ILE A 30 16.38 9.05 -35.72
CA ILE A 30 17.07 7.94 -36.40
C ILE A 30 16.46 7.75 -37.78
N GLU A 31 17.31 7.86 -38.79
CA GLU A 31 16.98 7.64 -40.18
C GLU A 31 17.44 6.25 -40.64
N PHE A 32 16.52 5.48 -41.18
CA PHE A 32 16.76 4.15 -41.75
C PHE A 32 16.98 4.30 -43.25
N LEU A 33 18.24 4.11 -43.66
CA LEU A 33 18.71 4.20 -45.04
C LEU A 33 18.91 2.80 -45.63
N LYS A 34 18.67 2.64 -46.94
CA LYS A 34 18.97 1.39 -47.65
C LYS A 34 20.49 1.17 -47.67
N LYS A 35 20.92 -0.10 -47.60
CA LYS A 35 22.34 -0.50 -47.63
C LYS A 35 23.13 0.10 -48.78
N ASP A 36 22.51 0.22 -49.96
CA ASP A 36 23.16 0.75 -51.17
C ASP A 36 23.41 2.28 -51.10
N THR A 37 22.76 2.99 -50.19
CA THR A 37 22.80 4.46 -50.06
C THR A 37 23.71 4.93 -48.91
N ALA A 38 24.01 4.06 -47.95
CA ALA A 38 24.65 4.43 -46.68
C ALA A 38 26.19 4.30 -46.66
N GLY A 39 26.82 3.91 -47.77
CA GLY A 39 28.27 3.62 -47.80
C GLY A 39 28.64 2.38 -46.97
N SER A 40 29.92 1.99 -47.00
CA SER A 40 30.44 0.75 -46.44
C SER A 40 30.40 0.72 -44.90
N SER A 41 29.23 0.51 -44.29
CA SER A 41 29.12 0.22 -42.86
C SER A 41 29.15 -1.29 -42.60
N GLU A 42 29.89 -1.72 -41.57
CA GLU A 42 30.00 -3.12 -41.11
C GLU A 42 28.77 -3.58 -40.30
N PHE A 43 27.57 -3.13 -40.65
CA PHE A 43 26.36 -3.49 -39.91
C PHE A 43 25.87 -4.91 -40.26
N ASP A 44 26.15 -5.89 -39.39
CA ASP A 44 25.65 -7.27 -39.50
C ASP A 44 24.17 -7.39 -39.05
N GLY A 45 23.28 -6.79 -39.84
CA GLY A 45 21.84 -6.86 -39.60
C GLY A 45 21.28 -8.30 -39.69
N GLU A 46 21.91 -9.19 -40.46
CA GLU A 46 21.45 -10.57 -40.62
C GLU A 46 21.79 -11.42 -39.37
N GLY A 47 23.02 -11.32 -38.87
CA GLY A 47 23.40 -11.96 -37.62
C GLY A 47 22.70 -11.35 -36.40
N LEU A 48 22.35 -10.06 -36.43
CA LEU A 48 21.52 -9.46 -35.39
C LEU A 48 20.09 -10.01 -35.43
N PHE A 49 19.43 -10.04 -36.59
CA PHE A 49 18.08 -10.60 -36.76
C PHE A 49 18.03 -12.04 -36.24
N LYS A 50 18.97 -12.89 -36.65
CA LYS A 50 19.05 -14.31 -36.22
C LYS A 50 19.25 -14.50 -34.72
N ARG A 51 19.86 -13.54 -34.02
CA ARG A 51 20.05 -13.61 -32.57
C ARG A 51 18.83 -13.13 -31.79
N THR A 52 18.03 -12.21 -32.36
CA THR A 52 16.98 -11.52 -31.62
C THR A 52 15.56 -12.02 -31.89
N PHE A 53 15.31 -12.69 -33.03
CA PHE A 53 13.94 -13.07 -33.43
C PHE A 53 13.23 -14.02 -32.46
N SER A 54 13.97 -14.87 -31.74
CA SER A 54 13.42 -15.84 -30.77
C SER A 54 13.77 -15.52 -29.32
N GLN A 55 14.55 -14.46 -29.07
CA GLN A 55 14.98 -14.10 -27.73
C GLN A 55 13.82 -13.44 -26.97
N MET A 56 13.34 -14.11 -25.93
CA MET A 56 12.31 -13.57 -25.03
C MET A 56 12.91 -12.57 -24.06
N THR A 57 12.17 -11.50 -23.77
CA THR A 57 12.52 -10.53 -22.72
C THR A 57 11.31 -10.17 -21.87
N SER A 58 11.57 -9.69 -20.66
CA SER A 58 10.56 -9.07 -19.80
C SER A 58 10.50 -7.58 -20.11
N SER A 59 9.32 -7.08 -20.44
CA SER A 59 9.05 -5.67 -20.69
C SER A 59 8.00 -5.15 -19.71
N LYS A 60 7.97 -3.83 -19.53
CA LYS A 60 6.97 -3.13 -18.72
C LYS A 60 6.25 -2.11 -19.57
N ILE A 61 4.93 -2.07 -19.48
CA ILE A 61 4.10 -1.01 -20.06
C ILE A 61 3.48 -0.17 -18.96
N LYS A 62 3.48 1.15 -19.15
CA LYS A 62 2.78 2.11 -18.31
C LYS A 62 1.37 2.32 -18.87
N MET A 63 0.36 2.21 -18.02
CA MET A 63 -1.06 2.43 -18.35
C MET A 63 -1.78 3.07 -17.17
N LYS A 64 -2.96 3.65 -17.37
CA LYS A 64 -3.80 4.17 -16.29
C LYS A 64 -4.28 3.04 -15.37
N THR A 65 -4.51 3.34 -14.10
CA THR A 65 -5.12 2.40 -13.16
C THR A 65 -6.49 1.90 -13.65
N ALA A 66 -7.27 2.72 -14.37
CA ALA A 66 -8.54 2.33 -14.99
C ALA A 66 -8.37 1.20 -16.02
N THR A 67 -7.43 1.36 -16.94
CA THR A 67 -7.08 0.33 -17.95
C THR A 67 -6.59 -0.95 -17.28
N ALA A 68 -5.73 -0.83 -16.26
CA ALA A 68 -5.26 -1.99 -15.49
C ALA A 68 -6.41 -2.71 -14.76
N TYR A 69 -7.39 -1.96 -14.22
CA TYR A 69 -8.59 -2.49 -13.59
C TYR A 69 -9.44 -3.30 -14.57
N LYS A 70 -9.66 -2.79 -15.78
CA LYS A 70 -10.40 -3.50 -16.85
C LYS A 70 -9.70 -4.80 -17.26
N LEU A 71 -8.38 -4.75 -17.44
CA LEU A 71 -7.59 -5.96 -17.74
C LEU A 71 -7.73 -7.01 -16.65
N MET A 72 -7.67 -6.61 -15.37
CA MET A 72 -7.85 -7.53 -14.25
C MET A 72 -9.29 -8.05 -14.13
N SER A 73 -10.30 -7.25 -14.46
CA SER A 73 -11.68 -7.74 -14.58
C SER A 73 -11.77 -8.83 -15.63
N LEU A 74 -11.21 -8.60 -16.82
CA LEU A 74 -11.19 -9.57 -17.90
C LEU A 74 -10.43 -10.85 -17.51
N MET A 75 -9.33 -10.75 -16.76
CA MET A 75 -8.63 -11.91 -16.19
C MET A 75 -9.54 -12.71 -15.26
N GLY A 76 -10.32 -12.03 -14.43
CA GLY A 76 -11.29 -12.65 -13.53
C GLY A 76 -12.43 -13.35 -14.27
N ASP A 77 -12.96 -12.72 -15.32
CA ASP A 77 -14.10 -13.22 -16.09
C ASP A 77 -13.73 -14.39 -17.01
N THR A 78 -12.54 -14.34 -17.63
CA THR A 78 -12.07 -15.37 -18.59
C THR A 78 -11.26 -16.48 -17.93
N GLY A 79 -10.68 -16.23 -16.75
CA GLY A 79 -9.69 -17.11 -16.12
C GLY A 79 -8.32 -17.13 -16.84
N GLU A 80 -8.12 -16.27 -17.84
CA GLU A 80 -6.85 -16.14 -18.56
C GLU A 80 -5.77 -15.46 -17.71
N SER A 81 -4.51 -15.80 -17.95
CA SER A 81 -3.40 -15.14 -17.28
C SER A 81 -3.16 -13.74 -17.83
N LYS A 82 -2.57 -12.87 -17.00
CA LYS A 82 -2.14 -11.51 -17.37
C LYS A 82 -1.40 -11.48 -18.72
N ASN A 83 -0.42 -12.37 -18.88
CA ASN A 83 0.39 -12.43 -20.11
C ASN A 83 -0.44 -12.87 -21.32
N SER A 84 -1.41 -13.79 -21.15
CA SER A 84 -2.32 -14.21 -22.23
C SER A 84 -3.15 -13.03 -22.74
N ILE A 85 -3.79 -12.30 -21.83
CA ILE A 85 -4.62 -11.15 -22.19
C ILE A 85 -3.78 -10.04 -22.84
N ILE A 86 -2.62 -9.69 -22.28
CA ILE A 86 -1.76 -8.66 -22.87
C ILE A 86 -1.32 -9.05 -24.29
N ARG A 87 -0.93 -10.31 -24.52
CA ARG A 87 -0.57 -10.82 -25.85
C ARG A 87 -1.72 -10.63 -26.82
N LYS A 88 -2.91 -11.13 -26.45
CA LYS A 88 -4.12 -11.04 -27.26
C LYS A 88 -4.49 -9.60 -27.62
N MET A 89 -4.35 -8.67 -26.67
CA MET A 89 -4.71 -7.26 -26.85
C MET A 89 -3.67 -6.46 -27.64
N LEU A 90 -2.37 -6.79 -27.55
CA LEU A 90 -1.30 -6.06 -28.25
C LEU A 90 -0.98 -6.65 -29.63
N SER A 91 -1.18 -7.95 -29.84
CA SER A 91 -0.85 -8.65 -31.09
C SER A 91 -1.46 -7.99 -32.35
N PRO A 92 -2.73 -7.55 -32.37
CA PRO A 92 -3.31 -6.92 -33.56
C PRO A 92 -2.62 -5.61 -33.95
N ALA A 93 -2.19 -4.81 -32.97
CA ALA A 93 -1.46 -3.57 -33.23
C ALA A 93 -0.06 -3.87 -33.81
N ILE A 94 0.61 -4.90 -33.29
CA ILE A 94 1.90 -5.36 -33.80
C ILE A 94 1.75 -5.91 -35.24
N GLU A 95 0.70 -6.71 -35.49
CA GLU A 95 0.39 -7.24 -36.83
C GLU A 95 0.21 -6.12 -37.85
N ALA A 96 -0.62 -5.13 -37.53
CA ALA A 96 -0.86 -3.97 -38.39
C ALA A 96 0.43 -3.19 -38.70
N LYS A 97 1.33 -3.05 -37.72
CA LYS A 97 2.62 -2.38 -37.93
C LYS A 97 3.58 -3.22 -38.78
N ILE A 98 3.59 -4.54 -38.62
CA ILE A 98 4.35 -5.46 -39.50
C ILE A 98 3.85 -5.35 -40.95
N GLU A 99 2.54 -5.34 -41.17
CA GLU A 99 1.96 -5.17 -42.51
C GLU A 99 2.33 -3.81 -43.12
N ALA A 100 2.33 -2.73 -42.33
CA ALA A 100 2.77 -1.41 -42.77
C ALA A 100 4.26 -1.39 -43.18
N TYR A 101 5.10 -2.16 -42.50
CA TYR A 101 6.53 -2.29 -42.82
C TYR A 101 6.83 -3.33 -43.90
N SER A 102 5.87 -4.18 -44.27
CA SER A 102 6.06 -5.27 -45.24
C SER A 102 6.75 -4.87 -46.55
N PRO A 103 6.57 -3.66 -47.15
CA PRO A 103 7.26 -3.29 -48.38
C PRO A 103 8.78 -3.10 -48.20
N MET A 104 9.24 -2.95 -46.97
CA MET A 104 10.64 -2.74 -46.61
C MET A 104 11.31 -4.00 -46.04
N ILE A 105 10.56 -5.07 -45.79
CA ILE A 105 11.05 -6.31 -45.18
C ILE A 105 11.22 -7.37 -46.27
N SER A 106 12.32 -8.11 -46.25
CA SER A 106 12.50 -9.26 -47.15
C SER A 106 11.45 -10.35 -46.90
N PRO A 107 10.97 -11.08 -47.93
CA PRO A 107 9.90 -12.07 -47.79
C PRO A 107 10.17 -13.12 -46.70
N ASP A 108 11.40 -13.64 -46.62
CA ASP A 108 11.79 -14.65 -45.62
C ASP A 108 11.69 -14.10 -44.19
N LYS A 109 12.12 -12.86 -43.96
CA LYS A 109 12.02 -12.20 -42.64
C LYS A 109 10.58 -11.90 -42.28
N LEU A 110 9.76 -11.50 -43.26
CA LEU A 110 8.34 -11.25 -43.06
C LEU A 110 7.60 -12.53 -42.63
N GLU A 111 7.90 -13.67 -43.25
CA GLU A 111 7.34 -14.97 -42.86
C GLU A 111 7.75 -15.33 -41.42
N ILE A 112 9.03 -15.15 -41.07
CA ILE A 112 9.52 -15.38 -39.70
C ILE A 112 8.80 -14.47 -38.70
N LEU A 113 8.63 -13.18 -38.99
CA LEU A 113 7.95 -12.24 -38.08
C LEU A 113 6.49 -12.63 -37.86
N LYS A 114 5.77 -13.02 -38.91
CA LYS A 114 4.39 -13.51 -38.82
C LYS A 114 4.31 -14.80 -38.00
N PHE A 115 5.27 -15.71 -38.21
CA PHE A 115 5.37 -16.94 -37.42
C PHE A 115 5.62 -16.64 -35.93
N VAL A 116 6.60 -15.79 -35.62
CA VAL A 116 6.94 -15.40 -34.24
C VAL A 116 5.75 -14.71 -33.55
N LEU A 117 5.04 -13.81 -34.24
CA LEU A 117 3.85 -13.16 -33.69
C LEU A 117 2.73 -14.18 -33.40
N ASN A 118 2.48 -15.10 -34.32
CA ASN A 118 1.48 -16.14 -34.15
C ASN A 118 1.82 -17.08 -32.98
N GLU A 119 3.08 -17.52 -32.87
CA GLU A 119 3.53 -18.36 -31.75
C GLU A 119 3.45 -17.63 -30.42
N TRP A 120 3.87 -16.36 -30.37
CA TRP A 120 3.77 -15.55 -29.16
C TRP A 120 2.32 -15.39 -28.70
N THR A 121 1.40 -15.13 -29.63
CA THR A 121 -0.05 -14.99 -29.34
C THR A 121 -0.66 -16.29 -28.81
N LYS A 122 -0.24 -17.45 -29.33
CA LYS A 122 -0.73 -18.77 -28.93
C LYS A 122 -0.01 -19.37 -27.73
N THR A 123 1.03 -18.71 -27.23
CA THR A 123 1.83 -19.23 -26.12
C THR A 123 0.97 -19.30 -24.86
N THR A 124 0.62 -20.52 -24.46
CA THR A 124 -0.13 -20.83 -23.23
C THR A 124 0.77 -20.94 -21.99
N SER A 125 2.09 -20.83 -22.16
CA SER A 125 3.02 -20.99 -21.03
C SER A 125 2.92 -19.80 -20.07
N ASN A 126 2.44 -20.10 -18.87
CA ASN A 126 2.62 -19.30 -17.67
C ASN A 126 4.07 -19.47 -17.18
N ALA A 127 5.04 -18.97 -17.94
CA ALA A 127 6.42 -18.88 -17.48
C ALA A 127 6.62 -17.76 -16.44
N ASP A 128 5.57 -17.35 -15.71
CA ASP A 128 5.69 -16.63 -14.44
C ASP A 128 5.95 -17.70 -13.36
N SER A 129 7.15 -18.29 -13.37
CA SER A 129 7.60 -19.28 -12.40
C SER A 129 8.23 -18.64 -11.16
N ASP A 130 7.60 -17.61 -10.60
CA ASP A 130 8.00 -17.01 -9.31
C ASP A 130 7.10 -17.49 -8.15
N TYR A 131 6.13 -18.38 -8.40
CA TYR A 131 5.34 -19.02 -7.35
C TYR A 131 5.62 -20.53 -7.29
N PRO A 132 6.11 -21.06 -6.13
CA PRO A 132 6.26 -22.49 -5.93
C PRO A 132 4.94 -23.22 -6.20
N GLU A 133 4.98 -24.29 -6.99
CA GLU A 133 3.80 -25.12 -7.34
C GLU A 133 3.05 -25.68 -6.11
N ALA A 134 3.70 -25.69 -4.94
CA ALA A 134 3.11 -26.07 -3.66
C ALA A 134 2.03 -25.08 -3.14
N CYS A 135 1.93 -23.88 -3.71
CA CYS A 135 0.96 -22.84 -3.31
C CYS A 135 -0.27 -22.75 -4.22
N ARG A 136 -0.50 -23.70 -5.14
CA ARG A 136 -1.76 -23.75 -5.91
C ARG A 136 -2.91 -24.18 -4.98
N ALA A 137 -3.42 -23.23 -4.20
CA ALA A 137 -4.74 -23.33 -3.61
C ALA A 137 -5.74 -23.67 -4.72
N LYS A 138 -6.75 -24.50 -4.42
CA LYS A 138 -7.81 -24.93 -5.35
C LYS A 138 -8.69 -23.80 -5.91
N VAL A 139 -8.36 -22.55 -5.61
CA VAL A 139 -8.97 -21.33 -6.14
C VAL A 139 -7.83 -20.55 -6.77
N ALA A 140 -7.87 -20.32 -8.09
CA ALA A 140 -6.93 -19.39 -8.71
C ALA A 140 -7.01 -18.07 -7.92
N PRO A 141 -5.88 -17.52 -7.42
CA PRO A 141 -5.92 -16.28 -6.66
C PRO A 141 -6.61 -15.22 -7.53
N MET A 142 -7.70 -14.65 -7.01
CA MET A 142 -8.43 -13.61 -7.73
C MET A 142 -7.47 -12.46 -8.03
N PRO A 143 -7.50 -11.90 -9.25
CA PRO A 143 -6.62 -10.79 -9.58
C PRO A 143 -7.00 -9.59 -8.70
N VAL A 144 -6.02 -9.10 -7.94
CA VAL A 144 -6.15 -7.92 -7.08
C VAL A 144 -5.00 -6.97 -7.43
N MET A 145 -5.32 -5.68 -7.61
CA MET A 145 -4.30 -4.65 -7.68
C MET A 145 -3.90 -4.28 -6.25
N LYS A 146 -2.67 -4.58 -5.89
CA LYS A 146 -2.10 -4.16 -4.61
C LYS A 146 -1.14 -3.01 -4.84
N ILE A 147 -1.25 -2.00 -3.99
CA ILE A 147 -0.14 -1.10 -3.73
C ILE A 147 0.16 -1.14 -2.27
N THR A 148 1.44 -1.26 -1.98
CA THR A 148 1.99 -0.88 -0.70
C THR A 148 3.02 0.19 -1.02
N LEU A 149 2.77 1.42 -0.58
CA LEU A 149 3.84 2.42 -0.53
C LEU A 149 4.77 1.98 0.60
N ASP A 150 6.06 1.87 0.31
CA ASP A 150 7.05 1.67 1.36
C ASP A 150 7.17 2.94 2.23
N GLU A 151 7.78 2.80 3.40
CA GLU A 151 7.96 3.90 4.38
C GLU A 151 8.60 5.15 3.76
N ASN A 152 9.43 5.00 2.72
CA ASN A 152 10.12 6.11 2.06
C ASN A 152 9.26 6.82 1.00
N ASN A 153 8.14 6.22 0.59
CA ASN A 153 7.27 6.74 -0.46
C ASN A 153 5.92 7.25 0.07
N VAL A 154 5.60 7.01 1.34
CA VAL A 154 4.42 7.59 1.99
C VAL A 154 4.66 9.07 2.30
N PRO A 155 3.74 9.99 1.96
CA PRO A 155 3.93 11.41 2.26
C PRO A 155 3.98 11.68 3.77
N ASP A 156 4.89 12.56 4.21
CA ASP A 156 5.04 12.94 5.62
C ASP A 156 3.72 13.36 6.28
N GLU A 157 2.88 14.10 5.56
CA GLU A 157 1.55 14.51 6.04
C GLU A 157 0.64 13.31 6.34
N TYR A 158 0.69 12.25 5.52
CA TYR A 158 -0.07 11.03 5.76
C TYR A 158 0.44 10.31 7.01
N ILE A 159 1.77 10.22 7.19
CA ILE A 159 2.39 9.60 8.37
C ILE A 159 1.95 10.34 9.64
N LEU A 160 2.08 11.66 9.66
CA LEU A 160 1.69 12.50 10.79
C LEU A 160 0.19 12.35 11.13
N CYS A 161 -0.69 12.42 10.12
CA CYS A 161 -2.12 12.28 10.35
C CYS A 161 -2.50 10.88 10.85
N THR A 162 -1.88 9.83 10.31
CA THR A 162 -2.08 8.45 10.75
C THR A 162 -1.66 8.28 12.21
N ARG A 163 -0.49 8.80 12.57
CA ARG A 163 0.05 8.77 13.93
C ARG A 163 -0.89 9.45 14.93
N GLU A 164 -1.33 10.67 14.64
CA GLU A 164 -2.26 11.40 15.49
C GLU A 164 -3.62 10.69 15.63
N PHE A 165 -4.11 10.06 14.55
CA PHE A 165 -5.36 9.30 14.59
C PHE A 165 -5.26 8.09 15.51
N ILE A 166 -4.22 7.28 15.36
CA ILE A 166 -3.98 6.10 16.22
C ILE A 166 -3.80 6.52 17.67
N LYS A 167 -3.09 7.62 17.92
CA LYS A 167 -2.92 8.20 19.26
C LYS A 167 -4.25 8.56 19.91
N CYS A 168 -5.13 9.25 19.19
CA CYS A 168 -6.46 9.61 19.68
C CYS A 168 -7.30 8.37 20.00
N LEU A 169 -7.27 7.35 19.13
CA LEU A 169 -7.95 6.07 19.37
C LEU A 169 -7.42 5.36 20.62
N PHE A 170 -6.10 5.34 20.78
CA PHE A 170 -5.45 4.75 21.95
C PHE A 170 -5.88 5.47 23.23
N GLN A 171 -5.88 6.80 23.23
CA GLN A 171 -6.29 7.60 24.38
C GLN A 171 -7.75 7.33 24.76
N LEU A 172 -8.67 7.41 23.78
CA LEU A 172 -10.10 7.17 24.00
C LEU A 172 -10.39 5.77 24.54
N ASN A 173 -9.70 4.74 24.04
CA ASN A 173 -9.83 3.36 24.52
C ASN A 173 -9.42 3.18 25.98
N ASN A 174 -8.59 4.08 26.50
CA ASN A 174 -7.98 3.97 27.82
C ASN A 174 -8.45 5.08 28.77
N ILE A 175 -9.62 5.66 28.51
CA ILE A 175 -10.34 6.51 29.46
C ILE A 175 -11.04 5.60 30.49
N ILE A 176 -10.73 5.80 31.78
CA ILE A 176 -11.34 5.10 32.91
C ILE A 176 -11.93 6.15 33.84
N ASN A 177 -13.23 6.09 34.13
CA ASN A 177 -13.94 7.08 34.94
C ASN A 177 -13.71 8.53 34.45
N ASN A 178 -13.77 8.72 33.13
CA ASN A 178 -13.55 9.99 32.42
C ASN A 178 -12.13 10.57 32.57
N ARG A 179 -11.16 9.79 33.07
CA ARG A 179 -9.75 10.19 33.13
C ARG A 179 -8.89 9.25 32.26
N PRO A 180 -7.94 9.79 31.48
CA PRO A 180 -6.94 8.97 30.82
C PRO A 180 -6.17 8.12 31.83
N LYS A 181 -5.99 6.84 31.52
CA LYS A 181 -5.23 5.91 32.38
C LYS A 181 -3.74 6.28 32.51
N TYR A 182 -3.17 6.83 31.44
CA TYR A 182 -1.79 7.32 31.39
C TYR A 182 -1.79 8.81 31.10
N SER A 183 -0.74 9.51 31.56
CA SER A 183 -0.59 10.94 31.28
C SER A 183 -0.35 11.18 29.79
N GLN A 184 -0.74 12.37 29.33
CA GLN A 184 -0.47 12.83 27.97
C GLN A 184 1.04 12.79 27.66
N GLU A 185 1.87 13.22 28.61
CA GLU A 185 3.34 13.24 28.48
C GLU A 185 3.91 11.83 28.24
N THR A 186 3.44 10.81 28.97
CA THR A 186 3.89 9.43 28.76
C THR A 186 3.45 8.88 27.39
N ILE A 187 2.26 9.25 26.91
CA ILE A 187 1.75 8.82 25.60
C ILE A 187 2.46 9.57 24.46
N ASP A 188 2.72 10.87 24.64
CA ASP A 188 3.38 11.73 23.65
C ASP A 188 4.83 11.28 23.44
N GLU A 189 5.59 11.12 24.52
CA GLU A 189 6.99 10.66 24.48
C GLU A 189 7.10 9.25 23.89
N TYR A 190 6.18 8.36 24.27
CA TYR A 190 6.08 7.01 23.69
C TYR A 190 5.89 7.06 22.16
N TRP A 191 5.09 8.00 21.68
CA TRP A 191 4.87 8.18 20.25
C TRP A 191 5.97 8.99 19.55
N ASP A 192 6.68 9.89 20.22
CA ASP A 192 7.73 10.69 19.58
C ASP A 192 9.05 9.90 19.41
N GLU A 193 9.40 9.04 20.36
CA GLU A 193 10.71 8.36 20.38
C GLU A 193 10.67 6.87 19.99
N ILE A 194 9.50 6.22 20.11
CA ILE A 194 9.38 4.76 20.02
C ILE A 194 8.36 4.32 18.94
N SER A 195 7.64 5.27 18.32
CA SER A 195 6.41 4.97 17.58
C SER A 195 6.54 3.83 16.55
N PRO A 196 5.50 2.98 16.45
CA PRO A 196 5.37 1.99 15.41
C PRO A 196 5.42 2.59 14.00
N ASP A 197 5.66 1.71 13.02
CA ASP A 197 5.57 2.01 11.59
C ASP A 197 4.13 2.47 11.23
N SER A 198 3.92 3.77 11.35
CA SER A 198 2.69 4.50 11.00
C SER A 198 2.72 4.97 9.55
N GLY A 199 3.79 4.65 8.81
CA GLY A 199 4.04 5.10 7.45
C GLY A 199 3.68 4.08 6.39
N ILE A 200 2.58 3.34 6.57
CA ILE A 200 2.11 2.40 5.56
C ILE A 200 0.83 2.92 4.91
N PHE A 201 0.88 3.10 3.60
CA PHE A 201 -0.32 3.14 2.77
C PHE A 201 -0.38 1.85 1.96
N SER A 202 -1.23 0.91 2.39
CA SER A 202 -1.48 -0.33 1.67
C SER A 202 -2.92 -0.34 1.17
N SER A 203 -3.10 -0.40 -0.14
CA SER A 203 -4.39 -0.44 -0.79
C SER A 203 -4.53 -1.68 -1.66
N GLU A 204 -5.70 -2.30 -1.58
CA GLU A 204 -6.08 -3.44 -2.38
C GLU A 204 -7.36 -3.12 -3.15
N LEU A 205 -7.25 -3.01 -4.47
CA LEU A 205 -8.38 -2.82 -5.37
C LEU A 205 -8.69 -4.14 -6.06
N CYS A 206 -9.84 -4.72 -5.73
CA CYS A 206 -10.33 -5.99 -6.27
C CYS A 206 -11.48 -5.75 -7.25
N PRO A 207 -11.26 -5.94 -8.57
CA PRO A 207 -12.32 -5.76 -9.56
C PRO A 207 -13.50 -6.71 -9.38
N TYR A 208 -13.23 -7.98 -9.06
CA TYR A 208 -14.27 -8.99 -8.89
C TYR A 208 -15.20 -8.70 -7.72
N LEU A 209 -14.62 -8.34 -6.56
CA LEU A 209 -15.41 -7.96 -5.39
C LEU A 209 -16.00 -6.55 -5.49
N LYS A 210 -15.58 -5.77 -6.49
CA LYS A 210 -15.93 -4.35 -6.63
C LYS A 210 -15.61 -3.58 -5.34
N LYS A 211 -14.41 -3.82 -4.79
CA LYS A 211 -14.00 -3.27 -3.50
C LYS A 211 -12.61 -2.66 -3.54
N LEU A 212 -12.46 -1.54 -2.85
CA LEU A 212 -11.20 -0.95 -2.45
C LEU A 212 -11.06 -1.09 -0.95
N SER A 213 -10.01 -1.79 -0.52
CA SER A 213 -9.63 -1.90 0.88
C SER A 213 -8.37 -1.09 1.11
N ILE A 214 -8.33 -0.29 2.16
CA ILE A 214 -7.19 0.54 2.53
C ILE A 214 -6.81 0.19 3.95
N GLN A 215 -5.61 -0.33 4.11
CA GLN A 215 -5.00 -0.50 5.40
C GLN A 215 -4.51 0.86 5.89
N LEU A 216 -5.07 1.33 6.99
CA LEU A 216 -4.75 2.61 7.60
C LEU A 216 -3.40 2.57 8.32
N PHE A 217 -3.10 1.44 8.95
CA PHE A 217 -1.89 1.22 9.73
C PHE A 217 -1.63 -0.29 9.92
N ASN A 218 -0.42 -0.65 10.33
CA ASN A 218 -0.11 -2.05 10.61
C ASN A 218 -0.68 -2.43 11.98
N PRO A 219 -1.53 -3.46 12.13
CA PRO A 219 -2.06 -3.80 13.44
C PRO A 219 -1.00 -4.41 14.37
N CYS A 220 0.11 -4.91 13.81
CA CYS A 220 1.15 -5.61 14.56
C CYS A 220 2.48 -4.87 14.48
N TYR A 221 3.06 -4.60 15.64
CA TYR A 221 4.30 -3.86 15.78
C TYR A 221 5.26 -4.59 16.69
N SER A 222 6.45 -4.87 16.18
CA SER A 222 7.54 -5.45 16.94
C SER A 222 8.68 -4.44 16.98
N PHE A 223 9.06 -4.01 18.16
CA PHE A 223 10.15 -3.05 18.35
C PHE A 223 11.01 -3.42 19.54
N SER A 224 12.21 -2.83 19.59
CA SER A 224 13.11 -3.00 20.72
C SER A 224 13.42 -1.65 21.35
N ILE A 225 13.20 -1.53 22.66
CA ILE A 225 13.65 -0.37 23.42
C ILE A 225 14.94 -0.73 24.16
N LYS A 226 15.93 0.14 24.04
CA LYS A 226 17.18 0.02 24.79
C LYS A 226 17.15 1.02 25.93
N ARG A 227 17.59 0.60 27.10
CA ARG A 227 17.66 1.49 28.24
C ARG A 227 18.56 2.69 27.98
N VAL A 228 18.03 3.86 28.31
CA VAL A 228 18.69 5.16 28.37
C VAL A 228 18.47 5.73 29.76
N ASP A 229 19.38 6.59 30.22
CA ASP A 229 19.28 7.27 31.52
C ASP A 229 18.27 8.42 31.44
N ASP A 230 17.00 8.07 31.22
CA ASP A 230 15.86 9.00 31.12
C ASP A 230 14.72 8.51 32.04
N VAL A 231 14.12 9.43 32.78
CA VAL A 231 12.97 9.16 33.67
C VAL A 231 11.74 8.73 32.86
N LEU A 232 11.60 9.22 31.63
CA LEU A 232 10.48 8.92 30.75
C LEU A 232 10.57 7.50 30.16
N TYR A 233 11.79 6.98 29.93
CA TYR A 233 11.99 5.58 29.55
C TYR A 233 11.45 4.62 30.61
N ASP A 234 11.75 4.90 31.89
CA ASP A 234 11.32 4.06 33.00
C ASP A 234 9.78 4.02 33.09
N GLN A 235 9.09 5.14 32.83
CA GLN A 235 7.62 5.20 32.82
C GLN A 235 6.98 4.39 31.69
N VAL A 236 7.51 4.51 30.46
CA VAL A 236 7.01 3.76 29.30
C VAL A 236 7.29 2.26 29.46
N ALA A 237 8.48 1.89 29.94
CA ALA A 237 8.82 0.50 30.21
C ALA A 237 7.94 -0.08 31.32
N GLU A 238 7.68 0.66 32.40
CA GLU A 238 6.76 0.25 33.46
C GLU A 238 5.34 0.03 32.92
N MET A 239 4.80 0.98 32.14
CA MET A 239 3.51 0.84 31.48
C MET A 239 3.44 -0.46 30.67
N LEU A 240 4.36 -0.67 29.72
CA LEU A 240 4.35 -1.83 28.84
C LEU A 240 4.45 -3.16 29.60
N LEU A 241 5.16 -3.18 30.74
CA LEU A 241 5.29 -4.37 31.58
C LEU A 241 4.04 -4.69 32.37
N LEU A 242 3.44 -3.68 32.99
CA LEU A 242 2.17 -3.86 33.69
C LEU A 242 1.08 -4.33 32.72
N GLU A 243 1.14 -3.84 31.48
CA GLU A 243 0.20 -4.21 30.42
C GLU A 243 0.45 -5.60 29.84
N SER A 244 1.71 -5.99 29.66
CA SER A 244 2.11 -7.36 29.34
C SER A 244 1.71 -8.38 30.40
N ARG A 245 1.57 -7.93 31.66
CA ARG A 245 1.09 -8.77 32.77
C ARG A 245 -0.42 -8.95 32.73
N LYS A 246 -1.20 -7.86 32.87
CA LYS A 246 -2.64 -7.96 33.14
C LYS A 246 -3.52 -7.74 31.90
N GLY A 247 -2.98 -7.21 30.79
CA GLY A 247 -3.74 -6.99 29.56
C GLY A 247 -4.85 -5.97 29.75
N ASN A 248 -4.46 -4.78 30.16
CA ASN A 248 -5.27 -3.81 30.86
C ASN A 248 -5.59 -2.59 29.95
N ILE A 249 -4.88 -2.47 28.81
CA ILE A 249 -5.17 -1.61 27.67
C ILE A 249 -6.24 -2.28 26.82
N MET A 250 -7.34 -1.56 26.59
CA MET A 250 -8.44 -2.07 25.79
C MET A 250 -8.06 -2.23 24.32
N ASN A 251 -8.48 -3.34 23.71
CA ASN A 251 -8.22 -3.69 22.30
C ASN A 251 -6.74 -3.70 21.90
N CYS A 252 -5.85 -3.87 22.88
CA CYS A 252 -4.42 -4.02 22.65
C CYS A 252 -3.93 -5.35 23.23
N THR A 253 -3.03 -6.01 22.52
CA THR A 253 -2.23 -7.10 23.09
C THR A 253 -0.79 -6.63 23.20
N VAL A 254 -0.25 -6.57 24.41
CA VAL A 254 1.15 -6.22 24.66
C VAL A 254 1.88 -7.46 25.14
N ARG A 255 3.02 -7.76 24.52
CA ARG A 255 3.96 -8.77 24.99
C ARG A 255 5.34 -8.16 25.08
N VAL A 256 6.01 -8.48 26.17
CA VAL A 256 7.35 -7.95 26.45
C VAL A 256 8.28 -9.10 26.79
N TYR A 257 9.48 -9.07 26.22
CA TYR A 257 10.51 -10.10 26.33
C TYR A 257 11.87 -9.44 26.55
N GLY A 258 12.75 -10.10 27.28
CA GLY A 258 14.15 -9.71 27.41
C GLY A 258 14.92 -9.98 26.11
N ALA A 259 15.81 -9.07 25.74
CA ALA A 259 16.67 -9.28 24.58
C ALA A 259 17.80 -10.30 24.83
N SER A 260 18.11 -10.57 26.09
CA SER A 260 19.08 -11.57 26.56
C SER A 260 18.45 -12.51 27.60
N ALA A 261 19.12 -13.61 27.93
CA ALA A 261 18.66 -14.53 28.97
C ALA A 261 18.61 -13.87 30.37
N GLU A 262 19.50 -12.92 30.65
CA GLU A 262 19.53 -12.17 31.90
C GLU A 262 18.35 -11.18 31.98
N ASP A 263 18.10 -10.46 30.89
CA ASP A 263 16.92 -9.59 30.77
C ASP A 263 15.63 -10.40 30.89
N GLU A 264 15.55 -11.55 30.23
CA GLU A 264 14.37 -12.43 30.26
C GLU A 264 14.13 -12.99 31.67
N THR A 265 15.19 -13.31 32.41
CA THR A 265 15.05 -13.77 33.81
C THR A 265 14.47 -12.67 34.69
N SER A 266 14.98 -11.45 34.57
CA SER A 266 14.46 -10.28 35.30
C SER A 266 13.01 -9.97 34.92
N MET A 267 12.69 -10.12 33.63
CA MET A 267 11.34 -9.97 33.08
C MET A 267 10.34 -10.98 33.65
N GLN A 268 10.72 -12.26 33.74
CA GLN A 268 9.86 -13.30 34.32
C GLN A 268 9.67 -13.09 35.83
N GLU A 269 10.71 -12.61 36.53
CA GLU A 269 10.57 -12.21 37.93
C GLU A 269 9.54 -11.09 38.09
N ILE A 270 9.64 -10.03 37.27
CA ILE A 270 8.67 -8.92 37.25
C ILE A 270 7.24 -9.43 36.98
N LYS A 271 7.06 -10.33 36.01
CA LYS A 271 5.74 -10.91 35.68
C LYS A 271 5.16 -11.78 36.82
N SER A 272 6.02 -12.35 37.66
CA SER A 272 5.62 -13.23 38.78
C SER A 272 5.26 -12.50 40.08
N ILE A 273 5.67 -11.23 40.23
CA ILE A 273 5.34 -10.41 41.41
C ILE A 273 3.83 -10.39 41.58
N GLU A 274 3.32 -10.78 42.75
CA GLU A 274 1.88 -10.74 43.08
C GLU A 274 1.03 -11.45 42.02
N SER A 275 1.39 -12.70 41.74
CA SER A 275 0.63 -13.58 40.86
C SER A 275 0.22 -14.86 41.60
N GLU A 276 -0.98 -15.35 41.31
CA GLU A 276 -1.49 -16.61 41.85
C GLU A 276 -1.27 -17.74 40.84
N ILE A 277 -1.05 -18.97 41.32
CA ILE A 277 -0.96 -20.14 40.45
C ILE A 277 -2.22 -20.97 40.64
N LEU A 278 -3.09 -20.96 39.64
CA LEU A 278 -4.34 -21.71 39.60
C LEU A 278 -4.24 -22.75 38.49
N GLU A 279 -4.24 -24.04 38.87
CA GLU A 279 -4.18 -25.18 37.96
C GLU A 279 -3.00 -25.14 36.95
N GLY A 280 -1.86 -24.59 37.38
CA GLY A 280 -0.66 -24.45 36.53
C GLY A 280 -0.67 -23.20 35.64
N THR A 281 -1.70 -22.36 35.73
CA THR A 281 -1.78 -21.05 35.07
C THR A 281 -1.39 -19.95 36.04
N ILE A 282 -0.48 -19.06 35.64
CA ILE A 282 -0.11 -17.87 36.41
C ILE A 282 -1.14 -16.78 36.13
N ILE A 283 -1.84 -16.33 37.17
CA ILE A 283 -2.86 -15.29 37.12
C ILE A 283 -2.32 -14.05 37.85
N PRO A 284 -1.94 -12.98 37.13
CA PRO A 284 -1.42 -11.76 37.73
C PRO A 284 -2.52 -11.00 38.45
N GLN A 285 -2.22 -10.53 39.67
CA GLN A 285 -3.10 -9.68 40.48
C GLN A 285 -2.74 -8.20 40.34
N ASP A 286 -3.56 -7.33 40.93
CA ASP A 286 -3.25 -5.91 41.06
C ASP A 286 -2.01 -5.69 41.91
N VAL A 287 -1.16 -4.77 41.45
CA VAL A 287 0.16 -4.53 42.04
C VAL A 287 0.05 -3.56 43.21
N SER A 288 0.54 -3.94 44.38
CA SER A 288 0.62 -3.07 45.56
C SER A 288 1.70 -1.98 45.39
N PRO A 289 1.69 -0.90 46.19
CA PRO A 289 2.77 0.10 46.16
C PRO A 289 4.16 -0.52 46.38
N GLU A 290 4.27 -1.52 47.26
CA GLU A 290 5.50 -2.26 47.52
C GLU A 290 5.89 -3.13 46.32
N GLY A 291 4.92 -3.80 45.68
CA GLY A 291 5.11 -4.55 44.45
C GLY A 291 5.60 -3.66 43.31
N LEU A 292 5.04 -2.46 43.17
CA LEU A 292 5.42 -1.48 42.15
C LEU A 292 6.85 -0.98 42.37
N ALA A 293 7.22 -0.65 43.61
CA ALA A 293 8.60 -0.27 43.95
C ALA A 293 9.60 -1.41 43.64
N HIS A 294 9.18 -2.67 43.80
CA HIS A 294 9.97 -3.82 43.43
C HIS A 294 10.14 -3.95 41.91
N ILE A 295 9.06 -3.78 41.14
CA ILE A 295 9.09 -3.75 39.67
C ILE A 295 10.04 -2.65 39.18
N GLN A 296 9.93 -1.44 39.70
CA GLN A 296 10.79 -0.30 39.35
C GLN A 296 12.28 -0.58 39.62
N LYS A 297 12.58 -1.34 40.67
CA LYS A 297 13.97 -1.73 40.98
C LYS A 297 14.49 -2.78 39.99
N LEU A 298 13.68 -3.77 39.62
CA LEU A 298 14.05 -4.81 38.65
C LEU A 298 14.11 -4.26 37.21
N LEU A 299 13.28 -3.28 36.88
CA LEU A 299 13.38 -2.52 35.63
C LEU A 299 14.79 -1.94 35.42
N LYS A 300 15.43 -1.49 36.51
CA LYS A 300 16.81 -0.99 36.50
C LYS A 300 17.87 -2.06 36.30
N THR A 301 17.53 -3.34 36.17
CA THR A 301 18.50 -4.39 35.79
C THR A 301 18.34 -4.81 34.34
N ILE A 302 17.28 -4.37 33.66
CA ILE A 302 17.00 -4.71 32.27
C ILE A 302 17.69 -3.70 31.35
N ASN A 303 18.51 -4.20 30.43
CA ASN A 303 19.25 -3.37 29.48
C ASN A 303 18.49 -3.13 28.18
N LYS A 304 17.72 -4.13 27.72
CA LYS A 304 16.98 -4.05 26.46
C LYS A 304 15.72 -4.92 26.51
N LEU A 305 14.61 -4.35 26.07
CA LEU A 305 13.30 -5.01 25.96
C LEU A 305 12.89 -5.13 24.50
N ASN A 306 12.40 -6.30 24.12
CA ASN A 306 11.66 -6.51 22.88
C ASN A 306 10.17 -6.46 23.22
N ILE A 307 9.42 -5.68 22.46
CA ILE A 307 7.98 -5.49 22.63
C ILE A 307 7.28 -5.88 21.34
N ASP A 308 6.30 -6.77 21.48
CA ASP A 308 5.32 -7.07 20.44
C ASP A 308 3.98 -6.49 20.90
N MET A 309 3.50 -5.49 20.18
CA MET A 309 2.22 -4.84 20.42
C MET A 309 1.29 -5.11 19.24
N LYS A 310 0.03 -5.41 19.54
CA LYS A 310 -1.03 -5.53 18.54
C LYS A 310 -2.15 -4.55 18.86
N PHE A 311 -2.40 -3.59 17.99
CA PHE A 311 -3.49 -2.61 18.12
C PHE A 311 -4.10 -2.28 16.76
N PRO A 312 -5.43 -2.39 16.59
CA PRO A 312 -6.35 -3.08 17.48
C PRO A 312 -6.09 -4.61 17.45
N SER A 313 -6.54 -5.33 18.47
CA SER A 313 -6.39 -6.79 18.58
C SER A 313 -7.02 -7.57 17.42
N ASP A 314 -8.05 -6.98 16.78
CA ASP A 314 -8.75 -7.54 15.63
C ASP A 314 -8.22 -6.94 14.31
N ASP A 315 -7.70 -7.80 13.43
CA ASP A 315 -7.00 -7.38 12.21
C ASP A 315 -7.88 -6.62 11.21
N PHE A 316 -9.20 -6.79 11.24
CA PHE A 316 -10.09 -6.10 10.31
C PHE A 316 -10.35 -4.63 10.69
N LEU A 317 -10.03 -4.23 11.93
CA LEU A 317 -10.24 -2.87 12.42
C LEU A 317 -9.12 -1.90 12.04
N CYS A 318 -8.17 -2.31 11.21
CA CYS A 318 -7.19 -1.40 10.58
C CYS A 318 -7.51 -1.11 9.10
N PHE A 319 -8.65 -1.57 8.58
CA PHE A 319 -9.04 -1.40 7.18
C PHE A 319 -10.27 -0.52 6.99
N LEU A 320 -10.18 0.43 6.04
CA LEU A 320 -11.35 1.03 5.41
C LEU A 320 -11.72 0.24 4.16
N ASN A 321 -13.01 0.00 3.97
CA ASN A 321 -13.53 -0.73 2.81
C ASN A 321 -14.58 0.12 2.10
N PHE A 322 -14.42 0.25 0.79
CA PHE A 322 -15.30 1.01 -0.07
C PHE A 322 -15.78 0.15 -1.24
N ASP A 323 -17.01 0.38 -1.68
CA ASP A 323 -17.53 -0.20 -2.91
C ASP A 323 -17.02 0.62 -4.09
N VAL A 324 -16.48 -0.06 -5.10
CA VAL A 324 -15.86 0.58 -6.27
C VAL A 324 -16.45 0.06 -7.56
N THR A 325 -16.82 0.98 -8.43
CA THR A 325 -17.20 0.67 -9.82
C THR A 325 -16.39 1.54 -10.78
N LEU A 326 -16.32 1.10 -12.04
CA LEU A 326 -15.68 1.85 -13.11
C LEU A 326 -16.73 2.09 -14.19
N ASP A 327 -17.09 3.36 -14.41
CA ASP A 327 -18.01 3.79 -15.47
C ASP A 327 -17.20 4.44 -16.58
N ASP A 328 -17.16 3.80 -17.75
CA ASP A 328 -16.21 4.06 -18.82
C ASP A 328 -14.74 4.10 -18.33
N GLU A 329 -14.22 5.28 -18.01
CA GLU A 329 -12.85 5.50 -17.49
C GLU A 329 -12.84 6.15 -16.09
N SER A 330 -14.00 6.48 -15.55
CA SER A 330 -14.16 7.15 -14.26
C SER A 330 -14.45 6.15 -13.16
N PHE A 331 -13.60 6.11 -12.14
CA PHE A 331 -13.87 5.33 -10.94
C PHE A 331 -14.94 6.00 -10.10
N MET A 332 -15.81 5.19 -9.50
CA MET A 332 -16.80 5.61 -8.51
C MET A 332 -16.48 4.91 -7.19
N ILE A 333 -16.32 5.68 -6.10
CA ILE A 333 -16.17 5.17 -4.74
C ILE A 333 -17.46 5.47 -3.99
N ASP A 334 -18.16 4.44 -3.51
CA ASP A 334 -19.47 4.52 -2.86
C ASP A 334 -20.47 5.39 -3.66
N GLY A 335 -20.42 5.30 -4.99
CA GLY A 335 -21.29 6.06 -5.90
C GLY A 335 -20.86 7.50 -6.20
N VAL A 336 -19.71 7.95 -5.71
CA VAL A 336 -19.13 9.26 -6.01
C VAL A 336 -17.95 9.13 -6.98
N GLU A 337 -17.98 9.92 -8.05
CA GLU A 337 -16.93 9.90 -9.06
C GLU A 337 -15.60 10.45 -8.54
N VAL A 338 -14.53 9.69 -8.72
CA VAL A 338 -13.17 10.02 -8.28
C VAL A 338 -12.53 11.00 -9.26
N LYS A 339 -12.47 12.27 -8.86
CA LYS A 339 -11.76 13.34 -9.56
C LYS A 339 -11.43 14.47 -8.58
N GLU A 340 -10.46 15.31 -8.95
CA GLU A 340 -9.97 16.42 -8.12
C GLU A 340 -11.12 17.31 -7.60
N ASP A 341 -12.07 17.67 -8.47
CA ASP A 341 -13.22 18.52 -8.12
C ASP A 341 -14.20 17.87 -7.13
N ASN A 342 -14.15 16.54 -6.96
CA ASN A 342 -15.02 15.79 -6.06
C ASN A 342 -14.33 15.36 -4.75
N LYS A 343 -13.10 15.82 -4.50
CA LYS A 343 -12.32 15.46 -3.30
C LYS A 343 -13.07 15.68 -1.99
N GLU A 344 -13.81 16.78 -1.86
CA GLU A 344 -14.60 17.05 -0.64
C GLU A 344 -15.64 15.97 -0.37
N LYS A 345 -16.35 15.49 -1.40
CA LYS A 345 -17.37 14.44 -1.25
C LYS A 345 -16.75 13.09 -0.91
N ILE A 346 -15.59 12.78 -1.47
CA ILE A 346 -14.87 11.54 -1.19
C ILE A 346 -14.28 11.59 0.23
N SER A 347 -13.72 12.73 0.62
CA SER A 347 -13.23 12.99 1.97
C SER A 347 -14.34 12.80 3.01
N GLU A 348 -15.56 13.25 2.72
CA GLU A 348 -16.73 13.03 3.60
C GLU A 348 -17.07 11.53 3.77
N ILE A 349 -17.03 10.74 2.69
CA ILE A 349 -17.24 9.29 2.76
C ILE A 349 -16.18 8.64 3.66
N ILE A 350 -14.92 9.02 3.48
CA ILE A 350 -13.80 8.53 4.30
C ILE A 350 -13.99 8.94 5.76
N ARG A 351 -14.40 10.19 6.00
CA ARG A 351 -14.66 10.74 7.33
C ARG A 351 -15.71 9.91 8.06
N ILE A 352 -16.84 9.62 7.42
CA ILE A 352 -17.90 8.78 7.99
C ILE A 352 -17.36 7.39 8.33
N ARG A 353 -16.58 6.77 7.44
CA ARG A 353 -15.98 5.45 7.68
C ARG A 353 -14.96 5.46 8.81
N LEU A 354 -14.17 6.51 8.96
CA LEU A 354 -13.24 6.68 10.08
C LEU A 354 -14.00 6.83 11.39
N ILE A 355 -15.10 7.59 11.44
CA ILE A 355 -15.96 7.70 12.63
C ILE A 355 -16.56 6.34 13.00
N GLU A 356 -17.13 5.62 12.03
CA GLU A 356 -17.66 4.26 12.24
C GLU A 356 -16.57 3.30 12.76
N LEU A 357 -15.35 3.42 12.24
CA LEU A 357 -14.21 2.62 12.67
C LEU A 357 -13.80 2.96 14.10
N SER A 358 -13.70 4.25 14.43
CA SER A 358 -13.39 4.74 15.78
C SER A 358 -14.42 4.22 16.78
N GLN A 359 -15.71 4.23 16.47
CA GLN A 359 -16.75 3.67 17.35
C GLN A 359 -16.61 2.17 17.57
N LYS A 360 -16.15 1.40 16.57
CA LYS A 360 -15.88 -0.04 16.72
C LYS A 360 -14.63 -0.30 17.55
N ILE A 361 -13.57 0.48 17.35
CA ILE A 361 -12.32 0.38 18.11
C ILE A 361 -12.53 0.84 19.55
N CYS A 362 -13.36 1.85 19.77
CA CYS A 362 -13.65 2.49 21.06
C CYS A 362 -15.01 2.09 21.63
N CYS A 363 -15.32 0.79 21.65
CA CYS A 363 -16.62 0.27 22.03
C CYS A 363 -17.10 0.64 23.45
N ASN A 364 -16.19 0.97 24.36
CA ASN A 364 -16.51 1.37 25.74
C ASN A 364 -16.63 2.90 25.93
N ALA A 365 -16.17 3.70 24.97
CA ALA A 365 -16.26 5.15 25.05
C ALA A 365 -17.61 5.62 24.48
N HIS A 366 -18.30 6.51 25.19
CA HIS A 366 -19.52 7.13 24.65
C HIS A 366 -19.14 8.28 23.71
N ILE A 367 -18.74 7.95 22.48
CA ILE A 367 -18.38 8.94 21.46
C ILE A 367 -19.65 9.71 21.05
N ARG A 368 -19.79 10.92 21.60
CA ARG A 368 -20.82 11.91 21.22
C ARG A 368 -20.51 12.47 19.84
N SER A 369 -21.50 13.06 19.17
CA SER A 369 -21.24 13.74 17.89
C SER A 369 -20.30 14.94 18.07
N GLU A 370 -19.63 15.37 17.00
CA GLU A 370 -18.74 16.54 17.00
C GLU A 370 -19.48 17.79 17.50
N GLU A 371 -20.68 18.05 16.99
CA GLU A 371 -21.51 19.20 17.38
C GLU A 371 -21.90 19.19 18.86
N GLU A 372 -22.33 18.04 19.37
CA GLU A 372 -22.68 17.87 20.79
C GLU A 372 -21.45 18.04 21.69
N THR A 373 -20.30 17.52 21.27
CA THR A 373 -19.02 17.64 21.98
C THR A 373 -18.60 19.09 22.08
N CYS A 374 -18.54 19.81 20.94
CA CYS A 374 -18.18 21.22 20.91
C CYS A 374 -19.14 22.07 21.75
N LYS A 375 -20.45 21.82 21.64
CA LYS A 375 -21.45 22.53 22.43
C LYS A 375 -21.25 22.31 23.92
N ARG A 376 -21.04 21.07 24.36
CA ARG A 376 -20.85 20.74 25.77
C ARG A 376 -19.56 21.34 26.33
N ILE A 377 -18.47 21.31 25.57
CA ILE A 377 -17.21 21.97 25.95
C ILE A 377 -17.47 23.47 26.16
N GLN A 378 -18.16 24.13 25.23
CA GLN A 378 -18.51 25.56 25.38
C GLN A 378 -19.40 25.83 26.60
N GLU A 379 -20.37 24.96 26.90
CA GLU A 379 -21.18 25.06 28.10
C GLU A 379 -20.33 25.00 29.37
N ILE A 380 -19.38 24.05 29.44
CA ILE A 380 -18.46 23.90 30.58
C ILE A 380 -17.54 25.12 30.71
N LEU A 381 -16.98 25.62 29.60
CA LEU A 381 -16.13 26.81 29.59
C LEU A 381 -16.85 28.10 30.01
N ASN A 382 -18.19 28.11 30.00
CA ASN A 382 -19.00 29.23 30.47
C ASN A 382 -19.36 29.13 31.97
N ILE A 383 -18.99 28.05 32.66
CA ILE A 383 -19.14 27.90 34.10
C ILE A 383 -18.08 28.76 34.81
N SER A 384 -18.42 29.39 35.92
CA SER A 384 -17.46 30.13 36.75
C SER A 384 -16.38 29.20 37.29
N GLU A 385 -15.12 29.64 37.37
CA GLU A 385 -14.04 28.85 37.97
C GLU A 385 -14.34 28.39 39.40
N GLU A 386 -15.15 29.17 40.14
CA GLU A 386 -15.58 28.85 41.51
C GLU A 386 -16.61 27.71 41.59
N ASP A 387 -17.27 27.39 40.47
CA ASP A 387 -18.32 26.37 40.35
C ASP A 387 -17.83 25.09 39.63
N LEU A 388 -16.54 25.00 39.28
CA LEU A 388 -15.94 23.82 38.67
C LEU A 388 -15.66 22.74 39.73
N ASP A 389 -16.41 21.64 39.69
CA ASP A 389 -16.13 20.45 40.49
C ASP A 389 -15.26 19.44 39.73
N GLU A 390 -14.78 18.42 40.46
CA GLU A 390 -13.94 17.37 39.87
C GLU A 390 -14.66 16.53 38.81
N GLU A 391 -15.99 16.42 38.88
CA GLU A 391 -16.78 15.66 37.91
C GLU A 391 -16.84 16.38 36.57
N VAL A 392 -17.05 17.70 36.60
CA VAL A 392 -17.04 18.58 35.42
C VAL A 392 -15.65 18.61 34.77
N ILE A 393 -14.58 18.65 35.57
CA ILE A 393 -13.20 18.56 35.06
C ILE A 393 -12.97 17.21 34.38
N SER A 394 -13.42 16.11 35.00
CA SER A 394 -13.31 14.76 34.42
C SER A 394 -14.10 14.67 33.11
N GLU A 395 -15.33 15.18 33.05
CA GLU A 395 -16.12 15.24 31.81
C GLU A 395 -15.39 16.04 30.72
N LEU A 396 -14.80 17.19 31.07
CA LEU A 396 -14.06 18.02 30.12
C LEU A 396 -12.84 17.29 29.54
N MET A 397 -12.15 16.48 30.33
CA MET A 397 -11.01 15.67 29.83
C MET A 397 -11.46 14.65 28.78
N GLU A 398 -12.56 13.92 29.04
CA GLU A 398 -13.13 13.00 28.06
C GLU A 398 -13.56 13.72 26.78
N LEU A 399 -14.26 14.85 26.92
CA LEU A 399 -14.74 15.64 25.79
C LEU A 399 -13.59 16.19 24.93
N ASN A 400 -12.48 16.59 25.55
CA ASN A 400 -11.29 17.02 24.83
C ASN A 400 -10.69 15.88 24.01
N CYS A 401 -10.59 14.67 24.57
CA CYS A 401 -10.13 13.49 23.81
C CYS A 401 -11.05 13.18 22.61
N ILE A 402 -12.38 13.31 22.78
CA ILE A 402 -13.34 13.15 21.67
C ILE A 402 -13.14 14.25 20.62
N SER A 403 -12.96 15.50 21.04
CA SER A 403 -12.71 16.63 20.15
C SER A 403 -11.40 16.47 19.37
N ASP A 404 -10.35 15.96 20.01
CA ASP A 404 -9.06 15.68 19.38
C ASP A 404 -9.16 14.57 18.34
N LEU A 405 -9.95 13.52 18.61
CA LEU A 405 -10.26 12.49 17.62
C LEU A 405 -10.92 13.11 16.37
N TYR A 406 -11.95 13.94 16.53
CA TYR A 406 -12.62 14.57 15.37
C TYR A 406 -11.68 15.47 14.56
N ARG A 407 -10.85 16.26 15.25
CA ARG A 407 -9.81 17.07 14.61
C ARG A 407 -8.83 16.19 13.82
N SER A 408 -8.38 15.09 14.40
CA SER A 408 -7.48 14.14 13.75
C SER A 408 -8.15 13.45 12.55
N ILE A 409 -9.40 13.02 12.69
CA ILE A 409 -10.19 12.42 11.60
C ILE A 409 -10.30 13.37 10.40
N ASN A 410 -10.56 14.67 10.62
CA ASN A 410 -10.69 15.66 9.56
C ASN A 410 -9.36 15.87 8.78
N SER A 411 -8.23 15.87 9.49
CA SER A 411 -6.91 15.92 8.85
C SER A 411 -6.62 14.61 8.09
N TYR A 412 -6.87 13.47 8.74
CA TYR A 412 -6.52 12.17 8.20
C TYR A 412 -7.38 11.77 6.98
N CYS A 413 -8.67 12.09 6.99
CA CYS A 413 -9.55 11.81 5.86
C CYS A 413 -9.09 12.55 4.60
N THR A 414 -8.56 13.77 4.74
CA THR A 414 -7.99 14.56 3.64
C THR A 414 -6.71 13.90 3.09
N ALA A 415 -5.80 13.46 3.97
CA ALA A 415 -4.57 12.77 3.56
C ALA A 415 -4.88 11.45 2.84
N VAL A 416 -5.78 10.62 3.41
CA VAL A 416 -6.23 9.37 2.79
C VAL A 416 -6.92 9.64 1.44
N CYS A 417 -7.77 10.67 1.36
CA CYS A 417 -8.45 11.05 0.12
C CYS A 417 -7.44 11.39 -0.98
N ASN A 418 -6.40 12.16 -0.67
CA ASN A 418 -5.37 12.52 -1.64
C ASN A 418 -4.65 11.28 -2.19
N GLU A 419 -4.28 10.34 -1.32
CA GLU A 419 -3.61 9.10 -1.76
C GLU A 419 -4.55 8.16 -2.53
N ILE A 420 -5.83 8.06 -2.16
CA ILE A 420 -6.83 7.34 -2.96
C ILE A 420 -6.95 7.96 -4.35
N VAL A 421 -7.14 9.28 -4.44
CA VAL A 421 -7.31 9.95 -5.74
C VAL A 421 -6.06 9.77 -6.59
N ARG A 422 -4.86 9.93 -6.02
CA ARG A 422 -3.60 9.69 -6.70
C ARG A 422 -3.43 8.24 -7.14
N TYR A 423 -3.85 7.29 -6.31
CA TYR A 423 -3.80 5.86 -6.61
C TYR A 423 -4.70 5.51 -7.81
N VAL A 424 -5.95 5.97 -7.75
CA VAL A 424 -7.03 5.65 -8.69
C VAL A 424 -6.86 6.38 -10.03
N LEU A 425 -6.39 7.64 -10.01
CA LEU A 425 -6.11 8.41 -11.23
C LEU A 425 -4.68 8.23 -11.76
N GLY A 426 -3.85 7.49 -11.03
CA GLY A 426 -2.45 7.29 -11.35
C GLY A 426 -2.18 6.32 -12.51
N MET A 427 -0.89 6.12 -12.75
CA MET A 427 -0.39 5.16 -13.73
C MET A 427 0.12 3.90 -13.02
N ARG A 428 0.01 2.76 -13.70
CA ARG A 428 0.48 1.44 -13.30
C ARG A 428 1.51 0.93 -14.31
N GLU A 429 2.54 0.30 -13.80
CA GLU A 429 3.44 -0.52 -14.62
C GLU A 429 2.97 -1.98 -14.58
N MET A 430 2.81 -2.57 -15.75
CA MET A 430 2.49 -3.99 -15.87
C MET A 430 3.61 -4.69 -16.66
N SER A 431 4.19 -5.72 -16.05
CA SER A 431 5.23 -6.53 -16.69
C SER A 431 4.64 -7.66 -17.53
N PHE A 432 5.27 -7.98 -18.65
CA PHE A 432 4.91 -9.11 -19.52
C PHE A 432 6.11 -9.59 -20.34
N THR A 433 6.03 -10.81 -20.85
CA THR A 433 7.10 -11.41 -21.67
C THR A 433 6.78 -11.33 -23.16
N ILE A 434 7.74 -10.85 -23.95
CA ILE A 434 7.62 -10.65 -25.41
C ILE A 434 8.96 -10.94 -26.12
N PRO A 435 8.96 -11.49 -27.36
CA PRO A 435 10.17 -11.58 -28.17
C PRO A 435 10.77 -10.20 -28.44
N ASN A 436 12.09 -10.06 -28.35
CA ASN A 436 12.81 -8.79 -28.53
C ASN A 436 12.43 -8.08 -29.83
N ILE A 437 12.26 -8.82 -30.92
CA ILE A 437 11.90 -8.25 -32.22
C ILE A 437 10.48 -7.65 -32.22
N LEU A 438 9.54 -8.31 -31.54
CA LEU A 438 8.17 -7.81 -31.39
C LEU A 438 8.13 -6.64 -30.40
N LEU A 439 8.96 -6.66 -29.36
CA LEU A 439 9.12 -5.54 -28.45
C LEU A 439 9.62 -4.30 -29.17
N THR A 440 10.62 -4.41 -30.04
CA THR A 440 11.09 -3.28 -30.84
C THR A 440 9.97 -2.70 -31.72
N ILE A 441 9.15 -3.55 -32.34
CA ILE A 441 7.97 -3.10 -33.11
C ILE A 441 6.95 -2.43 -32.19
N LEU A 442 6.66 -3.02 -31.02
CA LEU A 442 5.76 -2.45 -30.02
C LEU A 442 6.25 -1.09 -29.52
N ASN A 443 7.55 -0.93 -29.27
CA ASN A 443 8.14 0.35 -28.88
C ASN A 443 7.95 1.42 -29.96
N CYS A 444 8.03 1.04 -31.25
CA CYS A 444 7.69 1.96 -32.34
C CYS A 444 6.22 2.39 -32.32
N ILE A 445 5.31 1.48 -31.96
CA ILE A 445 3.88 1.81 -31.81
C ILE A 445 3.68 2.72 -30.60
N LEU A 446 4.36 2.44 -29.48
CA LEU A 446 4.25 3.20 -28.22
C LEU A 446 4.82 4.64 -28.31
N LEU A 447 5.61 4.93 -29.34
CA LEU A 447 6.02 6.31 -29.69
C LEU A 447 4.89 7.13 -30.33
N GLU A 448 3.92 6.46 -30.94
CA GLU A 448 2.80 7.08 -31.68
C GLU A 448 1.48 7.04 -30.91
N LYS A 449 1.24 5.96 -30.16
CA LYS A 449 0.01 5.70 -29.38
C LYS A 449 0.35 5.24 -27.98
N SER A 450 -0.43 5.67 -26.99
CA SER A 450 -0.30 5.17 -25.63
C SER A 450 -0.75 3.71 -25.49
N ALA A 451 -0.22 3.00 -24.49
CA ALA A 451 -0.68 1.65 -24.18
C ALA A 451 -2.18 1.63 -23.85
N ASP A 452 -2.68 2.66 -23.16
CA ASP A 452 -4.11 2.83 -22.84
C ASP A 452 -5.00 2.85 -24.08
N GLU A 453 -4.62 3.60 -25.13
CA GLU A 453 -5.37 3.68 -26.38
C GLU A 453 -5.41 2.32 -27.08
N ILE A 454 -4.26 1.64 -27.19
CA ILE A 454 -4.17 0.33 -27.83
C ILE A 454 -5.05 -0.68 -27.07
N LEU A 455 -4.86 -0.77 -25.75
CA LEU A 455 -5.57 -1.74 -24.92
C LEU A 455 -7.08 -1.47 -24.88
N SER A 456 -7.49 -0.20 -24.82
CA SER A 456 -8.92 0.17 -24.79
C SER A 456 -9.62 -0.06 -26.12
N GLU A 457 -8.93 0.14 -27.26
CA GLU A 457 -9.46 -0.18 -28.58
C GLU A 457 -9.89 -1.66 -28.65
N TYR A 458 -9.07 -2.58 -28.12
CA TYR A 458 -9.32 -4.02 -28.22
C TYR A 458 -10.17 -4.59 -27.08
N MET A 459 -10.16 -4.00 -25.88
CA MET A 459 -11.04 -4.44 -24.78
C MET A 459 -12.53 -4.24 -25.08
N ARG A 460 -12.89 -3.24 -25.88
CA ARG A 460 -14.29 -2.99 -26.31
C ARG A 460 -14.86 -4.06 -27.23
N TYR A 461 -14.03 -4.97 -27.76
CA TYR A 461 -14.49 -6.06 -28.62
C TYR A 461 -14.71 -7.38 -27.87
N GLU A 462 -14.28 -7.48 -26.61
CA GLU A 462 -14.41 -8.71 -25.78
C GLU A 462 -15.44 -8.59 -24.64
N LEU A 463 -15.84 -7.37 -24.29
CA LEU A 463 -16.97 -7.04 -23.42
C LEU A 463 -18.23 -6.77 -24.26
#